data_AF-A0A6P0S813-F1
#
_entry.id   AF-A0A6P0S813-F1
#
_cell.length_a   1.000
_cell.length_b   1.000
_cell.length_c   1.000
_cell.angle_alpha   90.00
_cell.angle_beta   90.00
_cell.angle_gamma   90.00
#
_symmetry.space_group_name_H-M   'P 1'
#
loop_
_entity.id
_entity.type
_entity.pdbx_description
1 polymer ?
#
loop_
_entity_poly.entity_id
_entity_poly.type
_entity_poly.pdbx_seq_one_letter_code
_entity_poly.pdbx_strand_id
1 'polypeptide(L)'
;MERLEIKDFVGIKDITIEIKQINILIGPQASGKSVVAKLLFYFRSFISEIISAAEKNKSEIDLEQDLQRKFEHYFPAASWGNENFQIRYSIAQEFIEVYRKPNPQGGSAEVSLQYSAFYTNEFNQIKTTIQRQKERLAEQDIPISLLSRVDFLYEISHSFLQRLTEKLAKVATFSQLYIPAGRSFFANLRSSIFTLLSENNAVDPFLVEF
;
A
#
# COMPACT_ATOMS: atom_id res chain seq x y z
N MET A 1 11.07 14.42 -5.13
CA MET A 1 11.73 14.09 -3.85
C MET A 1 10.80 13.12 -3.13
N GLU A 2 11.30 11.96 -2.71
CA GLU A 2 10.54 10.96 -1.95
C GLU A 2 10.94 11.06 -0.47
N ARG A 3 9.97 11.06 0.44
CA ARG A 3 10.21 11.28 1.87
C ARG A 3 9.24 10.47 2.73
N LEU A 4 9.75 9.93 3.84
CA LEU A 4 8.99 9.26 4.87
C LEU A 4 9.20 9.96 6.22
N GLU A 5 8.10 10.28 6.89
CA GLU A 5 8.07 10.89 8.22
C GLU A 5 7.31 9.96 9.17
N ILE A 6 7.87 9.67 10.33
CA ILE A 6 7.30 8.74 11.31
C ILE A 6 7.37 9.39 12.69
N LYS A 7 6.24 9.42 13.39
CA LYS A 7 6.11 9.90 14.76
C LYS A 7 5.41 8.86 15.62
N ASP A 8 6.05 8.52 16.74
CA ASP A 8 5.55 7.66 17.81
C ASP A 8 5.03 6.29 17.34
N PHE A 9 5.75 5.64 16.41
CA PHE A 9 5.35 4.37 15.82
C PHE A 9 6.39 3.27 16.00
N VAL A 10 6.02 2.15 16.63
CA VAL A 10 6.79 0.89 16.75
C VAL A 10 8.30 1.12 17.00
N GLY A 11 8.62 1.73 18.13
CA GLY A 11 10.00 1.99 18.56
C GLY A 11 10.69 3.18 17.89
N ILE A 12 10.00 3.90 17.00
CA ILE A 12 10.48 5.13 16.36
C ILE A 12 9.73 6.32 16.96
N LYS A 13 10.46 7.22 17.65
CA LYS A 13 9.88 8.41 18.29
C LYS A 13 9.60 9.52 17.27
N ASP A 14 10.63 9.95 16.55
CA ASP A 14 10.50 10.95 15.49
C ASP A 14 11.64 10.76 14.50
N ILE A 15 11.32 10.54 13.23
CA ILE A 15 12.31 10.51 12.15
C ILE A 15 11.72 11.05 10.85
N THR A 16 12.55 11.77 10.12
CA THR A 16 12.33 12.13 8.73
C THR A 16 13.45 11.52 7.91
N ILE A 17 13.09 10.78 6.86
CA ILE A 17 14.03 10.15 5.94
C ILE A 17 13.70 10.62 4.53
N GLU A 18 14.66 11.21 3.85
CA GLU A 18 14.60 11.38 2.40
C GLU A 18 15.06 10.09 1.72
N ILE A 19 14.22 9.54 0.85
CA ILE A 19 14.50 8.27 0.17
C ILE A 19 15.28 8.54 -1.11
N LYS A 20 16.48 7.95 -1.18
CA LYS A 20 17.37 7.98 -2.35
C LYS A 20 17.26 6.67 -3.13
N GLN A 21 18.04 6.54 -4.21
CA GLN A 21 18.12 5.30 -4.99
C GLN A 21 18.62 4.12 -4.14
N ILE A 22 19.58 4.37 -3.25
CA ILE A 22 20.12 3.40 -2.30
C ILE A 22 20.03 4.00 -0.91
N ASN A 23 19.43 3.28 0.03
CA ASN A 23 19.29 3.70 1.43
C ASN A 23 19.83 2.58 2.33
N ILE A 24 20.78 2.89 3.20
CA ILE A 24 21.37 1.94 4.14
C ILE A 24 20.98 2.37 5.55
N LEU A 25 20.16 1.56 6.22
CA LEU A 25 19.72 1.80 7.61
C LEU A 25 20.56 0.97 8.57
N ILE A 26 21.34 1.62 9.45
CA ILE A 26 22.24 0.98 10.41
C ILE A 26 21.82 1.39 11.82
N GLY A 27 21.85 0.45 12.77
CA GLY A 27 21.55 0.73 14.17
C GLY A 27 21.32 -0.55 15.00
N PRO A 28 21.21 -0.42 16.33
CA PRO A 28 21.01 -1.53 17.27
C PRO A 28 19.78 -2.39 16.97
N GLN A 29 19.69 -3.60 17.51
CA GLN A 29 18.49 -4.43 17.36
C GLN A 29 17.24 -3.69 17.87
N ALA A 30 16.08 -3.96 17.25
CA ALA A 30 14.79 -3.34 17.57
C ALA A 30 14.71 -1.80 17.40
N SER A 31 15.67 -1.18 16.71
CA SER A 31 15.68 0.28 16.45
C SER A 31 14.75 0.75 15.31
N GLY A 32 13.74 -0.02 14.92
CA GLY A 32 12.78 0.37 13.86
C GLY A 32 13.25 0.24 12.40
N LYS A 33 14.45 -0.29 12.11
CA LYS A 33 14.96 -0.44 10.73
C LYS A 33 14.02 -1.22 9.80
N SER A 34 13.52 -2.36 10.26
CA SER A 34 12.56 -3.18 9.50
C SER A 34 11.21 -2.48 9.35
N VAL A 35 10.80 -1.70 10.36
CA VAL A 35 9.56 -0.91 10.33
C VAL A 35 9.60 0.10 9.18
N VAL A 36 10.71 0.84 9.02
CA VAL A 36 10.90 1.77 7.89
C VAL A 36 10.76 1.05 6.54
N ALA A 37 11.40 -0.10 6.36
CA ALA A 37 11.32 -0.86 5.12
C ALA A 37 9.89 -1.37 4.84
N LYS A 38 9.20 -1.87 5.87
CA LYS A 38 7.82 -2.33 5.80
C LYS A 38 6.84 -1.19 5.48
N LEU A 39 7.05 0.00 6.06
CA LEU A 39 6.25 1.19 5.77
C LEU A 39 6.44 1.64 4.32
N LEU A 40 7.69 1.71 3.83
CA LEU A 40 7.94 2.02 2.43
C LEU A 40 7.27 1.01 1.50
N PHE A 41 7.27 -0.27 1.85
CA PHE A 41 6.54 -1.31 1.11
C PHE A 41 5.04 -1.08 1.08
N TYR A 42 4.44 -0.81 2.24
CA TYR A 42 3.03 -0.47 2.35
C TYR A 42 2.66 0.75 1.48
N PHE A 43 3.34 1.88 1.66
CA PHE A 43 3.00 3.13 0.97
C PHE A 43 3.22 3.08 -0.54
N ARG A 44 4.24 2.37 -1.02
CA ARG A 44 4.46 2.21 -2.46
C ARG A 44 3.44 1.30 -3.13
N SER A 45 2.80 0.39 -2.38
CA SER A 45 1.72 -0.45 -2.92
C SER A 45 0.42 0.32 -3.23
N PHE A 46 0.30 1.58 -2.78
CA PHE A 46 -0.91 2.40 -2.93
C PHE A 46 -1.37 2.54 -4.39
N ILE A 47 -0.42 2.67 -5.32
CA ILE A 47 -0.72 2.78 -6.75
C ILE A 47 -1.41 1.52 -7.29
N SER A 48 -0.89 0.34 -6.95
CA SER A 48 -1.51 -0.93 -7.34
C SER A 48 -2.88 -1.14 -6.68
N GLU A 49 -3.06 -0.67 -5.44
CA GLU A 49 -4.35 -0.75 -4.76
C GLU A 49 -5.42 0.11 -5.44
N ILE A 50 -5.07 1.33 -5.87
CA ILE A 50 -5.97 2.21 -6.63
C ILE A 50 -6.45 1.52 -7.92
N ILE A 51 -5.52 0.93 -8.69
CA ILE A 51 -5.86 0.22 -9.94
C ILE A 51 -6.77 -0.97 -9.64
N SER A 52 -6.37 -1.83 -8.71
CA SER A 52 -7.10 -3.03 -8.29
C SER A 52 -8.52 -2.70 -7.81
N ALA A 53 -8.68 -1.64 -7.01
CA ALA A 53 -9.97 -1.20 -6.52
C ALA A 53 -10.85 -0.66 -7.65
N ALA A 54 -10.30 0.11 -8.58
CA ALA A 54 -11.04 0.66 -9.71
C ALA A 54 -11.51 -0.45 -10.67
N GLU A 55 -10.66 -1.43 -10.95
CA GLU A 55 -10.99 -2.63 -11.75
C GLU A 55 -12.15 -3.43 -11.15
N LYS A 56 -12.17 -3.56 -9.82
CA LYS A 56 -13.23 -4.22 -9.05
C LYS A 56 -14.47 -3.35 -8.83
N ASN A 57 -14.49 -2.14 -9.41
CA ASN A 57 -15.57 -1.16 -9.28
C ASN A 57 -15.90 -0.80 -7.82
N LYS A 58 -14.88 -0.76 -6.96
CA LYS A 58 -15.03 -0.36 -5.55
C LYS A 58 -15.37 1.13 -5.42
N SER A 59 -15.92 1.53 -4.27
CA SER A 59 -16.05 2.93 -3.89
C SER A 59 -14.76 3.46 -3.26
N GLU A 60 -14.65 4.77 -3.07
CA GLU A 60 -13.52 5.37 -2.34
C GLU A 60 -13.47 4.88 -0.88
N ILE A 61 -14.64 4.72 -0.25
CA ILE A 61 -14.76 4.18 1.11
C ILE A 61 -14.23 2.74 1.18
N ASP A 62 -14.55 1.92 0.18
CA ASP A 62 -14.05 0.54 0.12
C ASP A 62 -12.52 0.50 -0.03
N LEU A 63 -11.96 1.39 -0.87
CA LEU A 63 -10.52 1.52 -1.04
C LEU A 63 -9.83 1.94 0.27
N GLU A 64 -10.36 2.95 0.96
CA GLU A 64 -9.86 3.38 2.27
C GLU A 64 -9.86 2.24 3.29
N GLN A 65 -10.97 1.49 3.37
CA GLN A 65 -11.07 0.33 4.27
C GLN A 65 -10.07 -0.78 3.91
N ASP A 66 -9.87 -1.07 2.62
CA ASP A 66 -8.89 -2.08 2.21
C ASP A 66 -7.46 -1.66 2.57
N LEU A 67 -7.13 -0.38 2.38
CA LEU A 67 -5.83 0.17 2.74
C LEU A 67 -5.60 0.16 4.25
N GLN A 68 -6.63 0.45 5.05
CA GLN A 68 -6.60 0.34 6.51
C GLN A 68 -6.39 -1.11 6.95
N ARG A 69 -7.20 -2.04 6.42
CA ARG A 69 -7.06 -3.48 6.71
C ARG A 69 -5.67 -4.00 6.33
N LYS A 70 -5.12 -3.56 5.19
CA LYS A 70 -3.77 -3.94 4.76
C LYS A 70 -2.70 -3.39 5.71
N PHE A 71 -2.87 -2.16 6.19
CA PHE A 71 -1.98 -1.59 7.20
C PHE A 71 -2.03 -2.40 8.49
N GLU A 72 -3.23 -2.67 9.00
CA GLU A 72 -3.51 -3.46 10.21
C GLU A 72 -3.10 -4.94 10.09
N HIS A 73 -3.00 -5.44 8.86
CA HIS A 73 -2.44 -6.75 8.60
C HIS A 73 -0.92 -6.72 8.77
N TYR A 74 -0.24 -5.81 8.09
CA TYR A 74 1.23 -5.68 8.09
C TYR A 74 1.82 -5.28 9.43
N PHE A 75 1.13 -4.38 10.10
CA PHE A 75 1.37 -4.03 11.47
C PHE A 75 0.06 -4.41 12.12
N PRO A 76 -0.03 -5.36 13.07
CA PRO A 76 -1.22 -5.62 13.90
C PRO A 76 -1.26 -4.80 15.19
N ALA A 77 -2.46 -4.45 15.69
CA ALA A 77 -2.66 -3.49 16.80
C ALA A 77 -1.77 -3.70 18.04
N ALA A 78 -1.40 -4.95 18.32
CA ALA A 78 -0.44 -5.31 19.36
C ALA A 78 0.95 -4.65 19.20
N SER A 79 1.31 -4.17 18.01
CA SER A 79 2.64 -3.62 17.68
C SER A 79 2.80 -2.15 18.07
N TRP A 80 1.72 -1.35 18.07
CA TRP A 80 1.73 0.06 18.51
C TRP A 80 0.81 0.31 19.73
N GLY A 81 0.04 -0.68 20.16
CA GLY A 81 -0.74 -0.62 21.39
C GLY A 81 -1.76 0.51 21.37
N ASN A 82 -1.80 1.27 22.47
CA ASN A 82 -2.78 2.34 22.67
C ASN A 82 -2.25 3.74 22.37
N GLU A 83 -1.02 3.86 21.89
CA GLU A 83 -0.42 5.16 21.57
C GLU A 83 -0.95 5.77 20.26
N ASN A 84 -0.98 7.10 20.21
CA ASN A 84 -1.21 7.81 18.96
C ASN A 84 0.06 7.80 18.13
N PHE A 85 -0.10 7.78 16.81
CA PHE A 85 1.03 7.84 15.89
C PHE A 85 0.63 8.58 14.62
N GLN A 86 1.64 9.03 13.90
CA GLN A 86 1.48 9.66 12.60
C GLN A 86 2.60 9.22 11.67
N ILE A 87 2.25 8.76 10.48
CA ILE A 87 3.19 8.32 9.47
C ILE A 87 2.80 8.96 8.15
N ARG A 88 3.69 9.75 7.57
CA ARG A 88 3.45 10.44 6.30
C ARG A 88 4.50 10.04 5.29
N TYR A 89 4.04 9.55 4.16
CA TYR A 89 4.84 9.29 2.97
C TYR A 89 4.50 10.34 1.91
N SER A 90 5.51 10.90 1.26
CA SER A 90 5.32 11.92 0.23
C SER A 90 6.24 11.70 -0.96
N ILE A 91 5.70 11.99 -2.14
CA ILE A 91 6.45 12.07 -3.39
C ILE A 91 6.10 13.41 -4.03
N ALA A 92 7.14 14.24 -4.24
CA ALA A 92 6.97 15.61 -4.71
C ALA A 92 6.03 16.41 -3.78
N GLN A 93 4.83 16.77 -4.25
CA GLN A 93 3.83 17.52 -3.47
C GLN A 93 2.67 16.65 -2.98
N GLU A 94 2.60 15.40 -3.43
CA GLU A 94 1.51 14.49 -3.11
C GLU A 94 1.90 13.59 -1.93
N PHE A 95 0.92 13.21 -1.10
CA PHE A 95 1.18 12.49 0.14
C PHE A 95 0.13 11.43 0.43
N ILE A 96 0.54 10.45 1.24
CA ILE A 96 -0.29 9.44 1.87
C ILE A 96 0.09 9.46 3.35
N GLU A 97 -0.90 9.50 4.23
CA GLU A 97 -0.73 9.61 5.66
C GLU A 97 -1.60 8.58 6.36
N VAL A 98 -0.99 7.82 7.26
CA VAL A 98 -1.68 6.92 8.19
C VAL A 98 -1.46 7.48 9.58
N TYR A 99 -2.54 7.64 10.32
CA TYR A 99 -2.48 8.16 11.68
C TYR A 99 -3.49 7.50 12.57
N ARG A 100 -3.22 7.53 13.86
CA ARG A 100 -4.15 7.13 14.90
C ARG A 100 -4.38 8.31 15.83
N LYS A 101 -5.64 8.68 16.01
CA LYS A 101 -6.06 9.73 16.95
C LYS A 101 -7.02 9.13 17.98
N PRO A 102 -7.04 9.67 19.22
CA PRO A 102 -8.05 9.27 20.19
C PRO A 102 -9.42 9.62 19.65
N ASN A 103 -10.39 8.72 19.76
CA ASN A 103 -11.76 9.04 19.39
C ASN A 103 -12.34 10.02 20.44
N PRO A 104 -12.73 11.26 20.06
CA PRO A 104 -13.27 12.24 21.01
C PRO A 104 -14.55 11.78 21.71
N GLN A 105 -15.24 10.78 21.14
CA GLN A 105 -16.55 10.30 21.60
C GLN A 105 -16.49 8.99 22.41
N GLY A 106 -15.29 8.56 22.82
CA GLY A 106 -15.13 7.41 23.73
C GLY A 106 -15.16 6.02 23.08
N GLY A 107 -14.99 5.93 21.76
CA GLY A 107 -14.80 4.67 21.02
C GLY A 107 -13.34 4.22 20.95
N SER A 108 -13.09 3.01 20.44
CA SER A 108 -11.73 2.54 20.12
C SER A 108 -11.06 3.49 19.14
N ALA A 109 -9.82 3.90 19.41
CA ALA A 109 -9.04 4.71 18.49
C ALA A 109 -8.66 3.86 17.26
N GLU A 110 -9.25 4.18 16.11
CA GLU A 110 -9.08 3.47 14.85
C GLU A 110 -7.94 4.06 14.02
N VAL A 111 -7.31 3.21 13.19
CA VAL A 111 -6.35 3.64 12.19
C VAL A 111 -7.11 4.41 11.12
N SER A 112 -6.73 5.67 10.92
CA SER A 112 -7.29 6.54 9.90
C SER A 112 -6.26 6.78 8.80
N LEU A 113 -6.77 7.08 7.61
CA LEU A 113 -5.95 7.25 6.42
C LEU A 113 -6.37 8.54 5.72
N GLN A 114 -5.39 9.30 5.26
CA GLN A 114 -5.59 10.54 4.52
C GLN A 114 -4.56 10.62 3.39
N TYR A 115 -4.97 11.06 2.22
CA TYR A 115 -4.08 11.28 1.09
C TYR A 115 -4.48 12.51 0.31
N SER A 116 -3.58 12.99 -0.53
CA SER A 116 -3.85 14.14 -1.36
C SER A 116 -4.92 13.86 -2.42
N ALA A 117 -5.66 14.89 -2.81
CA ALA A 117 -6.75 14.79 -3.79
C ALA A 117 -6.31 14.23 -5.15
N PHE A 118 -5.01 14.23 -5.44
CA PHE A 118 -4.46 13.57 -6.61
C PHE A 118 -4.87 12.10 -6.72
N TYR A 119 -4.74 11.32 -5.64
CA TYR A 119 -5.05 9.89 -5.68
C TYR A 119 -6.55 9.64 -5.88
N THR A 120 -7.41 10.44 -5.24
CA THR A 120 -8.86 10.41 -5.47
C THR A 120 -9.21 10.71 -6.93
N ASN A 121 -8.59 11.74 -7.50
CA ASN A 121 -8.84 12.13 -8.89
C ASN A 121 -8.42 11.02 -9.86
N GLU A 122 -7.26 10.41 -9.65
CA GLU A 122 -6.80 9.30 -10.48
C GLU A 122 -7.70 8.06 -10.35
N PHE A 123 -8.11 7.69 -9.13
CA PHE A 123 -9.05 6.59 -8.90
C PHE A 123 -10.36 6.79 -9.68
N ASN A 124 -10.94 7.99 -9.60
CA ASN A 124 -12.18 8.32 -10.31
C ASN A 124 -12.02 8.38 -11.83
N GLN A 125 -10.87 8.84 -12.33
CA GLN A 125 -10.55 8.81 -13.75
C GLN A 125 -10.45 7.37 -14.29
N ILE A 126 -9.79 6.47 -13.55
CA ILE A 126 -9.68 5.06 -13.92
C ILE A 126 -11.07 4.42 -13.95
N LYS A 127 -11.89 4.60 -12.91
CA LYS A 127 -13.28 4.10 -12.88
C LYS A 127 -14.09 4.59 -14.07
N THR A 128 -14.02 5.89 -14.37
CA THR A 128 -14.75 6.49 -15.49
C THR A 128 -14.30 5.91 -16.83
N THR A 129 -13.00 5.66 -17.01
CA THR A 129 -12.45 5.04 -18.22
C THR A 129 -12.92 3.60 -18.38
N ILE A 130 -12.90 2.81 -17.30
CA ILE A 130 -13.43 1.44 -17.28
C ILE A 130 -14.91 1.43 -17.63
N GLN A 131 -15.69 2.34 -17.03
CA GLN A 131 -17.13 2.40 -17.22
C GLN A 131 -17.52 2.76 -18.66
N ARG A 132 -16.87 3.79 -19.24
CA ARG A 132 -17.09 4.17 -20.65
C ARG A 132 -16.79 3.04 -21.62
N GLN A 133 -15.76 2.24 -21.34
CA GLN A 133 -15.43 1.08 -22.18
C GLN A 133 -16.52 0.01 -22.09
N LYS A 134 -16.99 -0.29 -20.88
CA LYS A 134 -18.09 -1.25 -20.67
C LYS A 134 -19.36 -0.82 -21.40
N GLU A 135 -19.71 0.46 -21.36
CA GLU A 135 -20.86 1.04 -22.06
C GLU A 135 -20.73 0.88 -23.58
N ARG A 136 -19.59 1.27 -24.17
CA ARG A 136 -19.32 1.11 -25.62
C ARG A 136 -19.43 -0.35 -26.08
N LEU A 137 -18.95 -1.29 -25.27
CA LEU A 137 -19.00 -2.72 -25.60
C LEU A 137 -20.44 -3.26 -25.52
N ALA A 138 -21.24 -2.78 -24.56
CA ALA A 138 -22.65 -3.13 -24.44
C ALA A 138 -23.49 -2.59 -25.60
N GLU A 139 -23.18 -1.38 -26.11
CA GLU A 139 -23.86 -0.79 -27.27
C GLU A 139 -23.58 -1.52 -28.60
N GLN A 140 -22.41 -2.16 -28.72
CA GLN A 140 -21.97 -2.83 -29.95
C GLN A 140 -22.29 -4.33 -29.98
N ASP A 141 -22.91 -4.87 -28.93
CA ASP A 141 -23.25 -6.30 -28.77
C ASP A 141 -22.03 -7.24 -28.98
N ILE A 142 -20.82 -6.73 -28.72
CA ILE A 142 -19.57 -7.46 -28.93
C ILE A 142 -19.30 -8.35 -27.71
N PRO A 143 -19.29 -9.69 -27.87
CA PRO A 143 -18.91 -10.57 -26.78
C PRO A 143 -17.45 -10.33 -26.40
N ILE A 144 -17.23 -9.95 -25.14
CA ILE A 144 -15.90 -9.65 -24.61
C ILE A 144 -15.11 -10.96 -24.52
N SER A 145 -14.12 -11.13 -25.39
CA SER A 145 -13.14 -12.20 -25.23
C SER A 145 -12.29 -11.94 -23.98
N LEU A 146 -11.86 -13.00 -23.30
CA LEU A 146 -10.97 -12.86 -22.13
C LEU A 146 -9.69 -12.10 -22.48
N LEU A 147 -9.15 -12.30 -23.69
CA LEU A 147 -7.95 -11.62 -24.18
C LEU A 147 -8.17 -10.12 -24.32
N SER A 148 -9.28 -9.69 -24.95
CA SER A 148 -9.61 -8.27 -25.10
C SER A 148 -9.81 -7.55 -23.77
N ARG A 149 -10.26 -8.26 -22.72
CA ARG A 149 -10.37 -7.70 -21.37
C ARG A 149 -8.99 -7.49 -20.74
N VAL A 150 -8.08 -8.43 -20.93
CA VAL A 150 -6.70 -8.33 -20.43
C VAL A 150 -5.97 -7.18 -21.12
N ASP A 151 -6.06 -7.08 -22.44
CA ASP A 151 -5.42 -6.01 -23.22
C ASP A 151 -5.91 -4.63 -22.78
N PHE A 152 -7.22 -4.48 -22.58
CA PHE A 152 -7.80 -3.22 -22.11
C PHE A 152 -7.35 -2.81 -20.70
N LEU A 153 -7.31 -3.76 -19.76
CA LEU A 153 -6.83 -3.48 -18.40
C LEU A 153 -5.33 -3.12 -18.38
N TYR A 154 -4.56 -3.77 -19.26
CA TYR A 154 -3.16 -3.42 -19.48
C TYR A 154 -3.02 -1.98 -20.01
N GLU A 155 -3.80 -1.59 -21.00
CA GLU A 155 -3.80 -0.22 -21.55
C GLU A 155 -4.16 0.84 -20.50
N ILE A 156 -5.20 0.59 -19.69
CA ILE A 156 -5.58 1.47 -18.58
C ILE A 156 -4.40 1.61 -17.62
N SER A 157 -3.85 0.49 -17.15
CA SER A 157 -2.75 0.47 -16.20
C SER A 157 -1.55 1.21 -16.76
N HIS A 158 -1.21 0.98 -18.04
CA HIS A 158 -0.10 1.65 -18.72
C HIS A 158 -0.32 3.16 -18.81
N SER A 159 -1.51 3.60 -19.24
CA SER A 159 -1.85 5.03 -19.35
C SER A 159 -1.80 5.73 -17.99
N PHE A 160 -2.23 5.03 -16.93
CA PHE A 160 -2.20 5.54 -15.57
C PHE A 160 -0.77 5.67 -15.05
N LEU A 161 0.05 4.63 -15.22
CA LEU A 161 1.47 4.66 -14.87
C LEU A 161 2.23 5.76 -15.63
N GLN A 162 1.86 6.03 -16.88
CA GLN A 162 2.45 7.14 -17.63
C GLN A 162 2.12 8.50 -16.98
N ARG A 163 0.84 8.77 -16.67
CA ARG A 163 0.45 10.01 -15.96
C ARG A 163 1.11 10.15 -14.59
N LEU A 164 1.21 9.04 -13.85
CA LEU A 164 1.94 9.01 -12.58
C LEU A 164 3.42 9.33 -12.76
N THR A 165 4.05 8.80 -13.80
CA THR A 165 5.47 9.06 -14.08
C THR A 165 5.69 10.54 -14.37
N GLU A 166 4.79 11.17 -15.12
CA GLU A 166 4.85 12.60 -15.46
C GLU A 166 4.69 13.49 -14.21
N LYS A 167 3.80 13.12 -13.28
CA LYS A 167 3.48 13.95 -12.11
C LYS A 167 4.27 13.64 -10.84
N LEU A 168 4.55 12.36 -10.57
CA LEU A 168 5.22 11.87 -9.35
C LEU A 168 6.66 11.38 -9.59
N ALA A 169 7.16 11.46 -10.82
CA ALA A 169 8.40 10.82 -11.27
C ALA A 169 8.34 9.28 -11.27
N LYS A 170 9.35 8.65 -11.89
CA LYS A 170 9.45 7.18 -12.05
C LYS A 170 9.39 6.38 -10.75
N VAL A 171 9.66 7.03 -9.60
CA VAL A 171 9.67 6.36 -8.30
C VAL A 171 8.30 5.83 -7.88
N ALA A 172 7.22 6.46 -8.36
CA ALA A 172 5.85 6.04 -8.08
C ALA A 172 5.40 4.80 -8.87
N THR A 173 6.14 4.39 -9.90
CA THR A 173 5.68 3.37 -10.86
C THR A 173 6.52 2.10 -10.85
N PHE A 174 7.42 1.93 -9.89
CA PHE A 174 8.23 0.73 -9.81
C PHE A 174 7.43 -0.45 -9.27
N SER A 175 7.63 -1.63 -9.88
CA SER A 175 7.30 -2.89 -9.22
C SER A 175 8.21 -3.04 -8.00
N GLN A 176 7.62 -3.42 -6.88
CA GLN A 176 8.34 -3.57 -5.62
C GLN A 176 8.45 -5.04 -5.25
N LEU A 177 9.65 -5.44 -4.82
CA LEU A 177 9.91 -6.73 -4.20
C LEU A 177 10.36 -6.50 -2.76
N TYR A 178 9.68 -7.13 -1.79
CA TYR A 178 10.12 -7.15 -0.41
C TYR A 178 10.96 -8.39 -0.15
N ILE A 179 12.21 -8.22 0.28
CA ILE A 179 13.08 -9.36 0.63
C ILE A 179 13.24 -9.37 2.15
N PRO A 180 12.63 -10.33 2.87
CA PRO A 180 12.78 -10.44 4.31
C PRO A 180 14.21 -10.84 4.68
N ALA A 181 14.62 -10.53 5.92
CA ALA A 181 15.93 -10.94 6.41
C ALA A 181 16.03 -12.49 6.44
N GLY A 182 17.00 -13.03 5.70
CA GLY A 182 17.14 -14.48 5.50
C GLY A 182 17.17 -15.31 6.80
N ARG A 183 17.79 -14.81 7.87
CA ARG A 183 17.83 -15.54 9.16
C ARG A 183 16.44 -15.74 9.78
N SER A 184 15.58 -14.72 9.72
CA SER A 184 14.21 -14.83 10.22
C SER A 184 13.35 -15.67 9.29
N PHE A 185 13.51 -15.50 7.97
CA PHE A 185 12.76 -16.27 6.97
C PHE A 185 13.04 -17.77 7.04
N PHE A 186 14.31 -18.18 6.99
CA PHE A 186 14.67 -19.61 7.01
C PHE A 186 14.40 -20.29 8.35
N ALA A 187 14.52 -19.57 9.47
CA ALA A 187 14.13 -20.10 10.77
C ALA A 187 12.63 -20.38 10.83
N ASN A 188 11.80 -19.45 10.35
CA ASN A 188 10.34 -19.59 10.33
C ASN A 188 9.86 -20.64 9.31
N LEU A 189 10.47 -20.73 8.13
CA LEU A 189 10.16 -21.77 7.15
C LEU A 189 10.36 -23.17 7.73
N ARG A 190 11.47 -23.39 8.45
CA ARG A 190 11.79 -24.71 9.01
C ARG A 190 10.83 -25.14 10.10
N SER A 191 10.39 -24.22 10.97
CA SER A 191 9.49 -24.52 12.09
C SER A 191 8.02 -24.62 11.69
N SER A 192 7.64 -23.99 10.57
CA SER A 192 6.23 -23.69 10.28
C SER A 192 5.82 -24.05 8.86
N ILE A 193 6.59 -24.84 8.09
CA ILE A 193 6.27 -25.14 6.68
C ILE A 193 4.89 -25.77 6.50
N PHE A 194 4.47 -26.64 7.43
CA PHE A 194 3.16 -27.25 7.37
C PHE A 194 2.05 -26.30 7.84
N THR A 195 2.33 -25.44 8.82
CA THR A 195 1.42 -24.38 9.27
C THR A 195 1.23 -23.29 8.22
N LEU A 196 2.29 -22.93 7.49
CA LEU A 196 2.28 -22.06 6.30
C LEU A 196 1.33 -22.61 5.22
N LEU A 197 1.28 -23.94 5.07
CA LEU A 197 0.43 -24.61 4.09
C LEU A 197 -1.01 -24.84 4.59
N SER A 198 -1.25 -24.81 5.91
CA SER A 198 -2.54 -25.17 6.53
C SER A 198 -3.31 -23.99 7.15
N GLU A 199 -2.64 -22.93 7.59
CA GLU A 199 -3.23 -21.79 8.31
C GLU A 199 -2.65 -20.45 7.82
N ASN A 200 -3.47 -19.67 7.10
CA ASN A 200 -3.10 -18.33 6.58
C ASN A 200 -2.77 -17.27 7.65
N ASN A 201 -2.85 -17.58 8.96
CA ASN A 201 -2.82 -16.59 10.04
C ASN A 201 -1.61 -16.67 10.98
N ALA A 202 -0.74 -17.69 10.88
CA ALA A 202 0.37 -17.88 11.83
C ALA A 202 1.72 -17.24 11.40
N VAL A 203 1.75 -16.59 10.25
CA VAL A 203 2.98 -16.19 9.56
C VAL A 203 3.01 -14.67 9.41
N ASP A 204 4.18 -14.05 9.64
CA ASP A 204 4.38 -12.61 9.36
C ASP A 204 3.94 -12.32 7.91
N PRO A 205 2.96 -11.43 7.68
CA PRO A 205 2.41 -11.17 6.35
C PRO A 205 3.43 -10.88 5.27
N PHE A 206 4.55 -10.26 5.65
CA PHE A 206 5.63 -9.94 4.71
C PHE A 206 6.38 -11.17 4.19
N LEU A 207 6.21 -12.34 4.81
CA LEU A 207 6.75 -13.61 4.30
C LEU A 207 5.85 -14.25 3.25
N VAL A 208 4.57 -13.87 3.20
CA VAL A 208 3.60 -14.32 2.18
C VAL A 208 3.71 -13.46 0.91
N GLU A 209 4.09 -12.19 1.08
CA GLU A 209 4.33 -11.23 -0.02
C GLU A 209 5.66 -11.46 -0.76
N PHE A 210 6.46 -12.45 -0.37
CA PHE A 210 7.69 -12.88 -1.04
C PHE A 210 7.42 -14.04 -1.99
#